data_AF-A0A432T7C3-F1
#
_entry.id   AF-A0A432T7C3-F1
#
_cell.length_a   1.000
_cell.length_b   1.000
_cell.length_c   1.000
_cell.angle_alpha   90.00
_cell.angle_beta   90.00
_cell.angle_gamma   90.00
#
_symmetry.space_group_name_H-M   'P 1'
#
loop_
_entity.id
_entity.type
_entity.pdbx_description
1 polymer ?
#
loop_
_entity_poly.entity_id
_entity_poly.type
_entity_poly.pdbx_seq_one_letter_code
_entity_poly.pdbx_strand_id
1 'polypeptide(L)'
;QLKSIEKRVDASSNRLETYKQDNSIVQPEAQTAILVTEMSKVKVQLAQNSYKKELLRNLIVFVQEHSDIDAIAPSLIELNDEPTISLIKTIQEKQLELSSFLMKYQKDHPNITNTQSKIDFLQGKVLSNLQKKHLIAKQIHSINFKRTIENRYRAFPKKSRSS
;
A
#
# COMPACT_ATOMS: atom_id res chain seq x y z
N GLN A 1 -16.35 4.45 61.85
CA GLN A 1 -15.81 3.69 60.70
C GLN A 1 -16.58 3.96 59.40
N LEU A 2 -17.92 3.99 59.39
CA LEU A 2 -18.69 4.38 58.19
C LEU A 2 -18.33 5.76 57.63
N LYS A 3 -18.27 6.81 58.47
CA LYS A 3 -17.93 8.17 58.04
C LYS A 3 -16.58 8.31 57.33
N SER A 4 -15.60 7.46 57.64
CA SER A 4 -14.29 7.46 56.94
C SER A 4 -14.33 6.71 55.61
N ILE A 5 -15.22 5.72 55.48
CA ILE A 5 -15.45 5.01 54.21
C ILE A 5 -16.18 5.95 53.24
N GLU A 6 -17.20 6.65 53.71
CA GLU A 6 -17.98 7.64 52.95
C GLU A 6 -17.08 8.74 52.38
N LYS A 7 -16.25 9.38 53.22
CA LYS A 7 -15.26 10.37 52.75
C LYS A 7 -14.27 9.83 51.71
N ARG A 8 -13.88 8.56 51.80
CA ARG A 8 -12.98 7.92 50.82
C ARG A 8 -13.67 7.67 49.50
N VAL A 9 -14.94 7.24 49.54
CA VAL A 9 -15.77 7.04 48.35
C VAL A 9 -15.99 8.37 47.63
N ASP A 10 -16.36 9.42 48.36
CA ASP A 10 -16.57 10.76 47.78
C ASP A 10 -15.29 11.33 47.17
N ALA A 11 -14.16 11.23 47.87
CA ALA A 11 -12.87 11.66 47.35
C ALA A 11 -12.46 10.87 46.10
N SER A 12 -12.75 9.56 46.06
CA SER A 12 -12.49 8.73 44.89
C SER A 12 -13.41 9.09 43.72
N SER A 13 -14.69 9.38 44.00
CA SER A 13 -15.68 9.76 43.00
C SER A 13 -15.35 11.11 42.37
N ASN A 14 -15.00 12.10 43.20
CA ASN A 14 -14.55 13.41 42.73
C ASN A 14 -13.28 13.32 41.89
N ARG A 15 -12.30 12.51 42.29
CA ARG A 15 -11.08 12.28 41.49
C ARG A 15 -11.39 11.62 40.14
N LEU A 16 -12.32 10.66 40.11
CA LEU A 16 -12.76 10.01 38.89
C LEU A 16 -13.49 10.99 37.97
N GLU A 17 -14.34 11.85 38.52
CA GLU A 17 -15.10 12.85 37.78
C GLU A 17 -14.17 13.92 37.18
N THR A 18 -13.23 14.46 37.97
CA THR A 18 -12.19 15.36 37.47
C THR A 18 -11.36 14.69 36.37
N TYR A 19 -10.98 13.42 36.55
CA TYR A 19 -10.25 12.68 35.53
C TYR A 19 -11.06 12.51 34.23
N LYS A 20 -12.36 12.22 34.33
CA LYS A 20 -13.26 12.12 33.16
C LYS A 20 -13.42 13.47 32.45
N GLN A 21 -13.60 14.56 33.19
CA GLN A 21 -13.73 15.91 32.65
C GLN A 21 -12.43 16.39 31.97
N ASP A 22 -11.27 16.24 32.64
CA ASP A 22 -9.95 16.63 32.13
C ASP A 22 -9.60 15.91 30.81
N ASN A 23 -10.08 14.67 30.66
CA ASN A 23 -9.83 13.82 29.50
C ASN A 23 -11.01 13.75 28.52
N SER A 24 -12.10 14.51 28.74
CA SER A 24 -13.31 14.52 27.90
C SER A 24 -13.92 13.12 27.68
N ILE A 25 -13.83 12.27 28.70
CA ILE A 25 -14.28 10.88 28.67
C ILE A 25 -15.77 10.83 29.06
N VAL A 26 -16.64 10.93 28.04
CA VAL A 26 -18.11 10.87 28.23
C VAL A 26 -18.59 9.41 28.35
N GLN A 27 -17.96 8.48 27.63
CA GLN A 27 -18.13 7.02 27.73
C GLN A 27 -16.83 6.30 27.29
N PRO A 28 -15.95 5.92 28.24
CA PRO A 28 -14.62 5.40 27.93
C PRO A 28 -14.65 4.10 27.10
N GLU A 29 -15.61 3.22 27.35
CA GLU A 29 -15.72 1.91 26.71
C GLU A 29 -16.11 2.03 25.24
N ALA A 30 -17.12 2.86 24.94
CA ALA A 30 -17.58 3.11 23.57
C ALA A 30 -16.49 3.82 22.73
N GLN A 31 -15.81 4.80 23.30
CA GLN A 31 -14.70 5.48 22.63
C GLN A 31 -13.51 4.54 22.39
N THR A 32 -13.20 3.67 23.35
CA THR A 32 -12.13 2.66 23.21
C THR A 32 -12.46 1.65 22.11
N ALA A 33 -13.71 1.17 22.04
CA ALA A 33 -14.14 0.23 21.00
C ALA A 33 -14.03 0.82 19.59
N ILE A 34 -14.40 2.10 19.42
CA ILE A 34 -14.25 2.84 18.16
C ILE A 34 -12.76 2.95 17.79
N LEU A 35 -11.92 3.40 18.72
CA LEU A 35 -10.47 3.55 18.51
C LEU A 35 -9.79 2.22 18.15
N VAL A 36 -10.13 1.12 18.84
CA VAL A 36 -9.60 -0.23 18.54
C VAL A 36 -10.01 -0.68 17.14
N THR A 37 -11.24 -0.40 16.74
CA THR A 37 -11.75 -0.73 15.40
C THR A 37 -11.02 0.06 14.32
N GLU A 38 -10.85 1.37 14.52
CA GLU A 38 -10.10 2.24 13.60
C GLU A 38 -8.63 1.83 13.49
N MET A 39 -7.98 1.55 14.63
CA MET A 39 -6.61 1.05 14.65
C MET A 39 -6.46 -0.27 13.89
N SER A 40 -7.41 -1.18 14.04
CA SER A 40 -7.41 -2.47 13.34
C SER A 40 -7.56 -2.28 11.83
N LYS A 41 -8.48 -1.40 11.37
CA LYS A 41 -8.63 -1.05 9.95
C LYS A 41 -7.34 -0.47 9.36
N VAL A 42 -6.71 0.47 10.08
CA VAL A 42 -5.45 1.10 9.63
C VAL A 42 -4.31 0.08 9.57
N LYS A 43 -4.22 -0.86 10.53
CA LYS A 43 -3.22 -1.95 10.50
C LYS A 43 -3.39 -2.86 9.28
N VAL A 44 -4.63 -3.25 8.95
CA VAL A 44 -4.91 -4.05 7.75
C VAL A 44 -4.50 -3.30 6.49
N GLN A 45 -4.86 -2.03 6.37
CA GLN A 45 -4.46 -1.19 5.24
C GLN A 45 -2.94 -1.04 5.11
N LEU A 46 -2.23 -0.92 6.24
CA LEU A 46 -0.77 -0.87 6.25
C LEU A 46 -0.14 -2.17 5.73
N ALA A 47 -0.65 -3.32 6.18
CA ALA A 47 -0.18 -4.62 5.73
C ALA A 47 -0.40 -4.81 4.22
N GLN A 48 -1.60 -4.50 3.73
CA GLN A 48 -1.95 -4.55 2.31
C GLN A 48 -1.05 -3.63 1.47
N ASN A 49 -0.82 -2.39 1.92
CA ASN A 49 0.06 -1.46 1.22
C ASN A 49 1.52 -1.92 1.23
N SER A 50 1.98 -2.53 2.33
CA SER A 50 3.33 -3.10 2.40
C SER A 50 3.50 -4.23 1.40
N TYR A 51 2.54 -5.16 1.36
CA TYR A 51 2.51 -6.25 0.38
C TYR A 51 2.53 -5.71 -1.06
N LYS A 52 1.61 -4.78 -1.38
CA LYS A 52 1.52 -4.18 -2.71
C LYS A 52 2.83 -3.50 -3.14
N LYS A 53 3.49 -2.82 -2.22
CA LYS A 53 4.78 -2.16 -2.47
C LYS A 53 5.88 -3.18 -2.76
N GLU A 54 6.00 -4.25 -1.97
CA GLU A 54 7.00 -5.31 -2.23
C GLU A 54 6.69 -6.08 -3.51
N LEU A 55 5.41 -6.38 -3.80
CA LEU A 55 5.01 -7.00 -5.06
C LEU A 55 5.46 -6.16 -6.25
N LEU A 56 5.13 -4.87 -6.27
CA LEU A 56 5.54 -3.96 -7.35
C LEU A 56 7.07 -3.87 -7.48
N ARG A 57 7.80 -3.90 -6.36
CA ARG A 57 9.27 -3.94 -6.39
C ARG A 57 9.78 -5.21 -7.08
N ASN A 58 9.22 -6.37 -6.74
CA ASN A 58 9.61 -7.64 -7.34
C ASN A 58 9.27 -7.68 -8.83
N LEU A 59 8.12 -7.14 -9.23
CA LEU A 59 7.75 -7.03 -10.65
C LEU A 59 8.72 -6.13 -11.43
N ILE A 60 9.16 -5.01 -10.84
CA ILE A 60 10.17 -4.12 -11.45
C ILE A 60 11.49 -4.89 -11.68
N VAL A 61 11.99 -5.57 -10.65
CA VAL A 61 13.24 -6.36 -10.76
C VAL A 61 13.09 -7.45 -11.82
N PHE A 62 11.97 -8.17 -11.80
CA PHE A 62 11.70 -9.23 -12.77
C PHE A 62 11.70 -8.71 -14.21
N VAL A 63 11.00 -7.61 -14.51
CA VAL A 63 10.98 -7.01 -15.85
C VAL A 63 12.34 -6.45 -16.28
N GLN A 64 13.18 -6.03 -15.34
CA GLN A 64 14.53 -5.55 -15.65
C GLN A 64 15.51 -6.70 -15.95
N GLU A 65 15.36 -7.83 -15.27
CA GLU A 65 16.28 -8.97 -15.37
C GLU A 65 15.85 -10.01 -16.42
N HIS A 66 14.56 -10.10 -16.73
CA HIS A 66 13.98 -11.15 -17.56
C HIS A 66 13.24 -10.58 -18.77
N SER A 67 13.36 -11.26 -19.92
CA SER A 67 12.72 -10.85 -21.17
C SER A 67 11.25 -11.29 -21.29
N ASP A 68 10.82 -12.26 -20.47
CA ASP A 68 9.46 -12.79 -20.50
C ASP A 68 8.52 -11.92 -19.66
N ILE A 69 7.93 -10.92 -20.32
CA ILE A 69 7.02 -9.98 -19.68
C ILE A 69 5.62 -10.54 -19.43
N ASP A 70 5.30 -11.73 -19.96
CA ASP A 70 3.97 -12.32 -19.82
C ASP A 70 3.77 -12.93 -18.44
N ALA A 71 4.85 -13.40 -17.83
CA ALA A 71 4.86 -14.01 -16.51
C ALA A 71 4.34 -13.07 -15.41
N ILE A 72 4.34 -11.75 -15.62
CA ILE A 72 3.83 -10.78 -14.65
C ILE A 72 2.33 -10.48 -14.80
N ALA A 73 1.67 -10.92 -15.89
CA ALA A 73 0.27 -10.62 -16.15
C ALA A 73 -0.68 -11.04 -15.01
N PRO A 74 -0.54 -12.22 -14.36
CA PRO A 74 -1.40 -12.59 -13.23
C PRO A 74 -1.31 -11.59 -12.06
N SER A 75 -0.11 -11.12 -11.74
CA SER A 75 0.10 -10.13 -10.67
C SER A 75 -0.52 -8.79 -11.02
N LEU A 76 -0.49 -8.40 -12.30
CA LEU A 76 -1.13 -7.17 -12.76
C LEU A 76 -2.66 -7.23 -12.71
N ILE A 77 -3.26 -8.42 -12.91
CA ILE A 77 -4.70 -8.64 -12.73
C ILE A 77 -5.08 -8.44 -11.26
N GLU A 78 -4.32 -9.02 -10.31
CA GLU A 78 -4.54 -8.80 -8.87
C GLU A 78 -4.43 -7.31 -8.50
N LEU A 79 -3.55 -6.58 -9.16
CA LEU A 79 -3.36 -5.14 -8.98
C LEU A 79 -4.40 -4.27 -9.73
N ASN A 80 -5.31 -4.87 -10.50
CA ASN A 80 -6.26 -4.23 -11.41
C ASN A 80 -5.57 -3.21 -12.35
N ASP A 81 -4.45 -3.60 -12.97
CA ASP A 81 -3.64 -2.73 -13.83
C ASP A 81 -3.90 -2.95 -15.33
N GLU A 82 -5.14 -2.73 -15.76
CA GLU A 82 -5.56 -2.87 -17.16
C GLU A 82 -4.66 -2.15 -18.17
N PRO A 83 -4.19 -0.91 -17.93
CA PRO A 83 -3.30 -0.23 -18.88
C PRO A 83 -1.99 -0.99 -19.12
N THR A 84 -1.39 -1.56 -18.08
CA THR A 84 -0.13 -2.31 -18.20
C THR A 84 -0.38 -3.70 -18.81
N ILE A 85 -1.50 -4.35 -18.48
CA ILE A 85 -1.93 -5.61 -19.11
C ILE A 85 -2.11 -5.40 -20.62
N SER A 86 -2.71 -4.29 -21.04
CA SER A 86 -2.89 -3.98 -22.46
C SER A 86 -1.55 -3.84 -23.18
N LEU A 87 -0.52 -3.26 -22.54
CA LEU A 87 0.81 -3.16 -23.13
C LEU A 87 1.45 -4.54 -23.32
N ILE A 88 1.28 -5.45 -22.35
CA ILE A 88 1.76 -6.84 -22.46
C ILE A 88 1.12 -7.54 -23.65
N LYS A 89 -0.21 -7.44 -23.82
CA LYS A 89 -0.90 -8.00 -24.99
C LYS A 89 -0.34 -7.48 -26.31
N THR A 90 -0.08 -6.18 -26.41
CA THR A 90 0.54 -5.59 -27.61
C THR A 90 1.97 -6.09 -27.81
N ILE A 91 2.74 -6.30 -26.75
CA ILE A 91 4.08 -6.89 -26.84
C ILE A 91 4.00 -8.31 -27.42
N GLN A 92 3.08 -9.14 -26.93
CA GLN A 92 2.85 -10.50 -27.44
C GLN A 92 2.52 -10.49 -28.94
N GLU A 93 1.62 -9.60 -29.38
CA GLU A 93 1.29 -9.44 -30.80
C GLU A 93 2.54 -9.09 -31.63
N LYS A 94 3.40 -8.19 -31.12
CA LYS A 94 4.65 -7.82 -31.80
C LYS A 94 5.70 -8.91 -31.79
N GLN A 95 5.76 -9.74 -30.76
CA GLN A 95 6.64 -10.91 -30.73
C GLN A 95 6.21 -11.97 -31.75
N LEU A 96 4.90 -12.17 -31.94
CA LEU A 96 4.37 -13.04 -32.99
C LEU A 96 4.69 -12.49 -34.40
N GLU A 97 4.51 -11.18 -34.59
CA GLU A 97 4.88 -10.49 -35.84
C GLU A 97 6.38 -10.62 -36.14
N LEU A 98 7.23 -10.39 -35.13
CA LEU A 98 8.68 -10.55 -35.22
C LEU A 98 9.06 -11.98 -35.62
N SER A 99 8.43 -12.98 -34.98
CA SER A 99 8.64 -14.40 -35.29
C SER A 99 8.28 -14.69 -36.76
N SER A 100 7.18 -14.14 -37.26
CA SER A 100 6.79 -14.27 -38.67
C SER A 100 7.81 -13.65 -39.64
N PHE A 101 8.38 -12.50 -39.29
CA PHE A 101 9.43 -11.88 -40.10
C PHE A 101 10.74 -12.66 -40.08
N LEU A 102 11.14 -13.20 -38.93
CA LEU A 102 12.36 -14.01 -38.80
C LEU A 102 12.31 -15.32 -39.60
N MET A 103 11.11 -15.83 -39.91
CA MET A 103 10.95 -16.98 -40.82
C MET A 103 11.19 -16.63 -42.29
N LYS A 104 11.09 -15.35 -42.66
CA LYS A 104 11.08 -14.89 -44.06
C LYS A 104 12.33 -14.08 -44.44
N TYR A 105 12.96 -13.44 -43.45
CA TYR A 105 14.01 -12.46 -43.67
C TYR A 105 15.22 -12.69 -42.76
N GLN A 106 16.37 -12.18 -43.17
CA GLN A 106 17.57 -12.11 -42.35
C GLN A 106 17.40 -11.10 -41.20
N LYS A 107 18.15 -11.29 -40.11
CA LYS A 107 17.99 -10.51 -38.86
C LYS A 107 18.17 -8.99 -39.01
N ASP A 108 18.91 -8.55 -40.02
CA ASP A 108 19.19 -7.15 -40.34
C ASP A 108 18.08 -6.46 -41.15
N HIS A 109 17.05 -7.21 -41.56
CA HIS A 109 15.96 -6.67 -42.35
C HIS A 109 15.19 -5.57 -41.58
N PRO A 110 14.83 -4.44 -42.22
CA PRO A 110 14.19 -3.30 -41.55
C PRO A 110 12.92 -3.64 -40.76
N ASN A 111 12.11 -4.60 -41.23
CA ASN A 111 10.92 -5.03 -40.49
C ASN A 111 11.25 -5.72 -39.16
N ILE A 112 12.36 -6.46 -39.10
CA ILE A 112 12.81 -7.13 -37.86
C ILE A 112 13.33 -6.09 -36.88
N THR A 113 14.22 -5.19 -37.33
CA THR A 113 14.79 -4.14 -36.47
C THR A 113 13.71 -3.18 -35.95
N ASN A 114 12.76 -2.79 -36.81
CA ASN A 114 11.65 -1.92 -36.43
C ASN A 114 10.69 -2.59 -35.43
N THR A 115 10.38 -3.88 -35.62
CA THR A 115 9.50 -4.60 -34.70
C THR A 115 10.19 -4.84 -33.36
N GLN A 116 11.48 -5.19 -33.35
CA GLN A 116 12.25 -5.30 -32.11
C GLN A 116 12.28 -3.97 -31.35
N SER A 117 12.59 -2.86 -32.03
CA SER A 117 12.60 -1.53 -31.41
C SER A 117 11.25 -1.14 -30.79
N LYS A 118 10.13 -1.55 -31.42
CA LYS A 118 8.79 -1.35 -30.87
C LYS A 118 8.55 -2.19 -29.61
N ILE A 119 9.01 -3.45 -29.60
CA ILE A 119 8.94 -4.32 -28.43
C ILE A 119 9.71 -3.69 -27.26
N ASP A 120 10.96 -3.28 -27.49
CA ASP A 120 11.82 -2.68 -26.46
C ASP A 120 11.18 -1.41 -25.88
N PHE A 121 10.61 -0.56 -26.75
CA PHE A 121 9.89 0.64 -26.34
C PHE A 121 8.66 0.32 -25.47
N LEU A 122 7.87 -0.69 -25.83
CA LEU A 122 6.70 -1.11 -25.07
C LEU A 122 7.10 -1.72 -23.71
N GLN A 123 8.17 -2.51 -23.66
CA GLN A 123 8.73 -3.03 -22.41
C GLN A 123 9.18 -1.88 -21.49
N GLY A 124 9.83 -0.86 -22.05
CA GLY A 124 10.18 0.36 -21.31
C GLY A 124 8.96 1.09 -20.73
N LYS A 125 7.82 1.10 -21.45
CA LYS A 125 6.56 1.65 -20.93
C LYS A 125 6.00 0.82 -19.77
N VAL A 126 6.03 -0.51 -19.86
CA VAL A 126 5.61 -1.40 -18.77
C VAL A 126 6.44 -1.13 -17.52
N LEU A 127 7.76 -1.08 -17.67
CA LEU A 127 8.67 -0.76 -16.56
C LEU A 127 8.37 0.60 -15.95
N SER A 128 8.15 1.64 -16.77
CA SER A 128 7.80 2.97 -16.29
C SER A 128 6.48 2.99 -15.51
N ASN A 129 5.46 2.25 -15.97
CA ASN A 129 4.19 2.13 -15.27
C ASN A 129 4.36 1.48 -13.89
N LEU A 130 5.11 0.37 -13.83
CA LEU A 130 5.41 -0.33 -12.58
C LEU A 130 6.15 0.59 -11.60
N GLN A 131 7.17 1.30 -12.06
CA GLN A 131 7.94 2.26 -11.24
C GLN A 131 7.06 3.39 -10.68
N LYS A 132 6.19 3.98 -11.51
CA LYS A 132 5.23 5.01 -11.08
C LYS A 132 4.28 4.47 -10.00
N LYS A 133 3.73 3.27 -10.20
CA LYS A 133 2.85 2.62 -9.22
C LYS A 133 3.58 2.30 -7.93
N HIS A 134 4.82 1.84 -8.00
CA HIS A 134 5.64 1.59 -6.83
C HIS A 134 5.88 2.89 -6.02
N LEU A 135 6.16 4.00 -6.71
CA LEU A 135 6.32 5.31 -6.06
C LEU A 135 5.03 5.73 -5.32
N ILE A 136 3.88 5.60 -5.98
CA ILE A 136 2.57 5.89 -5.38
C ILE A 136 2.32 4.98 -4.17
N ALA A 137 2.58 3.68 -4.29
CA ALA A 137 2.41 2.73 -3.18
C ALA A 137 3.31 3.09 -1.98
N LYS A 138 4.56 3.48 -2.22
CA LYS A 138 5.50 3.96 -1.19
C LYS A 138 4.99 5.22 -0.49
N GLN A 139 4.43 6.17 -1.23
CA GLN A 139 3.84 7.39 -0.67
C GLN A 139 2.62 7.08 0.21
N ILE A 140 1.68 6.27 -0.29
CA ILE A 140 0.48 5.86 0.46
C ILE A 140 0.86 5.11 1.73
N HIS A 141 1.83 4.18 1.66
CA HIS A 141 2.34 3.46 2.82
C HIS A 141 2.89 4.43 3.88
N SER A 142 3.66 5.44 3.47
CA SER A 142 4.23 6.45 4.36
C SER A 142 3.15 7.30 5.05
N ILE A 143 2.09 7.69 4.32
CA ILE A 143 0.95 8.44 4.87
C ILE A 143 0.20 7.59 5.92
N ASN A 144 -0.10 6.33 5.60
CA ASN A 144 -0.81 5.45 6.53
C ASN A 144 0.03 5.11 7.76
N PHE A 145 1.35 5.05 7.61
CA PHE A 145 2.27 4.85 8.73
C PHE A 145 2.24 6.05 9.69
N LYS A 146 2.31 7.28 9.16
CA LYS A 146 2.15 8.51 9.96
C LYS A 146 0.81 8.54 10.71
N ARG A 147 -0.29 8.23 10.03
CA ARG A 147 -1.63 8.13 10.65
C ARG A 147 -1.67 7.12 11.79
N THR A 148 -0.94 6.00 11.67
CA THR A 148 -0.85 4.99 12.73
C THR A 148 -0.12 5.52 13.96
N ILE A 149 0.95 6.30 13.76
CA ILE A 149 1.68 6.95 14.85
C ILE A 149 0.78 7.99 15.54
N GLU A 150 0.10 8.84 14.76
CA GLU A 150 -0.82 9.85 15.28
C GLU A 150 -1.97 9.23 16.08
N ASN A 151 -2.58 8.16 15.57
CA ASN A 151 -3.67 7.46 16.27
C ASN A 151 -3.18 6.80 17.56
N ARG A 152 -1.95 6.24 17.60
CA ARG A 152 -1.35 5.78 18.86
C ARG A 152 -1.15 6.93 19.84
N TYR A 153 -0.61 8.06 19.39
CA TYR A 153 -0.45 9.26 20.21
C TYR A 153 -1.78 9.76 20.79
N ARG A 154 -2.85 9.75 19.97
CA ARG A 154 -4.21 10.14 20.39
C ARG A 154 -4.86 9.17 21.38
N ALA A 155 -4.43 7.89 21.40
CA ALA A 155 -4.93 6.91 22.36
C ALA A 155 -4.33 7.07 23.77
N PHE A 156 -3.22 7.81 23.93
CA PHE A 156 -2.65 8.08 25.26
C PHE A 156 -3.39 9.21 25.99
N PRO A 157 -3.61 9.10 27.32
CA PRO A 157 -4.14 10.20 28.15
C PRO A 157 -3.31 11.49 27.99
N LYS A 158 -3.95 12.67 28.10
CA LYS A 158 -3.28 13.96 27.87
C LYS A 158 -2.06 14.18 28.78
N LYS A 159 -2.12 13.73 30.05
CA LYS A 159 -1.02 13.85 31.02
C LYS A 159 0.25 13.07 30.66
N SER A 160 0.15 12.04 29.81
CA SER A 160 1.28 11.25 29.34
C SER A 160 1.89 11.73 28.02
N ARG A 161 1.37 12.82 27.41
CA ARG A 161 1.87 13.38 26.14
C ARG A 161 2.92 14.49 26.32
N SER A 162 3.15 14.94 27.55
CA SER A 162 3.97 16.11 27.91
C SER A 162 5.17 15.73 28.79
N SER A 163 5.75 14.55 28.56
CA SER A 163 6.95 14.04 29.24
C SER A 163 8.07 13.81 28.23
#